data_AF-A0A7Z9R4D4-F1
#
_entry.id   AF-A0A7Z9R4D4-F1
#
_cell.length_a   1.000
_cell.length_b   1.000
_cell.length_c   1.000
_cell.angle_alpha   90.00
_cell.angle_beta   90.00
_cell.angle_gamma   90.00
#
_symmetry.space_group_name_H-M   'P 1'
#
loop_
_entity.id
_entity.type
_entity.pdbx_description
1 polymer ?
#
loop_
_entity_poly.entity_id
_entity_poly.type
_entity_poly.pdbx_seq_one_letter_code
_entity_poly.pdbx_strand_id
1 'polypeptide(L)'
;MKFQNSTGKGYDQGEEYHVILANPPFAGNLNKSEINEDFSVKTTKTELLFAELFYSKLLIGGQAAVIVPAGVLFGSSNAHLAIRKLLLEKCQLEAIVYLPSGVFKPYSGVSTAVLFFTKGGKTDKVWLYDMEHDGFSLDDKRDPVEENDIPDILKKFPKREKSKKSLSITMNNIKENDYNLNVRRYIDNSVPEEQIDIQEAANKLDELKKERKKSEEQIAKDLKELGFKV
;
A
#
# COMPACT_ATOMS: atom_id res chain seq x y z
N MET A 1 31.96 -12.95 0.28
CA MET A 1 30.83 -11.99 0.31
C MET A 1 30.37 -11.88 1.76
N LYS A 2 30.49 -10.72 2.42
CA LYS A 2 29.98 -10.52 3.78
C LYS A 2 28.51 -10.08 3.67
N PHE A 3 27.59 -10.86 4.22
CA PHE A 3 26.20 -10.43 4.35
C PHE A 3 26.12 -9.36 5.43
N GLN A 4 25.57 -8.19 5.11
CA GLN A 4 25.33 -7.10 6.05
C GLN A 4 23.85 -6.74 6.06
N ASN A 5 23.29 -6.53 7.25
CA ASN A 5 21.93 -6.04 7.41
C ASN A 5 21.90 -4.52 7.17
N SER A 6 21.39 -4.07 6.03
CA SER A 6 21.36 -2.66 5.62
C SER A 6 20.48 -1.76 6.49
N THR A 7 19.66 -2.36 7.36
CA THR A 7 18.83 -1.64 8.35
C THR A 7 19.40 -1.71 9.77
N GLY A 8 20.47 -2.49 9.97
CA GLY A 8 21.05 -2.82 11.27
C GLY A 8 22.11 -1.81 11.75
N LYS A 9 22.35 -1.78 13.07
CA LYS A 9 23.47 -1.04 13.68
C LYS A 9 24.82 -1.49 13.08
N GLY A 10 25.64 -0.52 12.69
CA GLY A 10 26.98 -0.74 12.12
C GLY A 10 27.04 -0.84 10.59
N TYR A 11 25.91 -0.65 9.89
CA TYR A 11 25.94 -0.47 8.44
C TYR A 11 26.41 0.95 8.10
N ASP A 12 27.54 1.05 7.38
CA ASP A 12 28.06 2.32 6.89
C ASP A 12 27.20 2.85 5.74
N GLN A 13 26.59 4.02 5.93
CA GLN A 13 25.77 4.64 4.91
C GLN A 13 26.58 5.39 3.84
N GLY A 14 27.91 5.43 3.90
CA GLY A 14 28.76 6.29 3.06
C GLY A 14 28.71 6.09 1.54
N GLU A 15 28.35 4.91 1.04
CA GLU A 15 28.15 4.72 -0.41
C GLU A 15 26.77 5.21 -0.85
N GLU A 16 26.74 6.15 -1.80
CA GLU A 16 25.53 6.66 -2.46
C GLU A 16 25.48 6.25 -3.94
N TYR A 17 24.28 6.19 -4.52
CA TYR A 17 24.03 5.66 -5.86
C TYR A 17 23.21 6.63 -6.72
N HIS A 18 23.45 6.59 -8.03
CA HIS A 18 22.65 7.35 -9.01
C HIS A 18 21.29 6.70 -9.28
N VAL A 19 21.22 5.36 -9.22
CA VAL A 19 20.03 4.59 -9.52
C VAL A 19 19.86 3.48 -8.49
N ILE A 20 18.64 3.33 -7.95
CA ILE A 20 18.25 2.21 -7.08
C ILE A 20 17.04 1.51 -7.68
N LEU A 21 17.19 0.22 -7.99
CA LEU A 21 16.09 -0.67 -8.36
C LEU A 21 16.01 -1.76 -7.29
N ALA A 22 14.90 -1.85 -6.57
CA ALA A 22 14.82 -2.77 -5.44
C ALA A 22 13.42 -3.35 -5.21
N ASN A 23 13.41 -4.61 -4.80
CA ASN A 23 12.26 -5.28 -4.21
C ASN A 23 12.66 -5.75 -2.79
N PRO A 24 12.63 -4.87 -1.78
CA PRO A 24 13.01 -5.23 -0.42
C PRO A 24 12.03 -6.27 0.17
N PRO A 25 12.48 -7.11 1.12
CA PRO A 25 11.61 -8.06 1.79
C PRO A 25 10.44 -7.36 2.51
N PHE A 26 9.27 -7.98 2.46
CA PHE A 26 8.04 -7.46 3.05
C PHE A 26 7.79 -8.01 4.46
N ALA A 27 7.12 -7.22 5.31
CA ALA A 27 6.57 -7.63 6.61
C ALA A 27 7.58 -8.08 7.71
N GLY A 28 8.84 -7.65 7.61
CA GLY A 28 9.81 -7.81 8.69
C GLY A 28 9.58 -6.81 9.84
N ASN A 29 9.83 -7.25 11.07
CA ASN A 29 10.00 -6.35 12.21
C ASN A 29 11.40 -6.52 12.79
N LEU A 30 12.08 -5.41 13.04
CA LEU A 30 13.38 -5.39 13.72
C LEU A 30 13.21 -5.06 15.20
N ASN A 31 14.12 -5.56 16.03
CA ASN A 31 14.20 -5.09 17.41
C ASN A 31 14.66 -3.64 17.41
N LYS A 32 14.05 -2.78 18.24
CA LYS A 32 14.41 -1.35 18.32
C LYS A 32 15.91 -1.13 18.58
N SER A 33 16.55 -2.02 19.32
CA SER A 33 17.98 -1.99 19.63
C SER A 33 18.88 -2.28 18.43
N GLU A 34 18.35 -2.91 17.39
CA GLU A 34 19.09 -3.30 16.18
C GLU A 34 19.01 -2.24 15.08
N ILE A 35 18.09 -1.27 15.18
CA ILE A 35 17.88 -0.25 14.16
C ILE A 35 19.03 0.76 14.18
N ASN A 36 19.53 1.11 12.99
CA ASN A 36 20.52 2.17 12.84
C ASN A 36 19.96 3.52 13.36
N GLU A 37 20.76 4.26 14.13
CA GLU A 37 20.37 5.51 14.76
C GLU A 37 20.19 6.66 13.75
N ASP A 38 20.76 6.52 12.55
CA ASP A 38 20.67 7.46 11.43
C ASP A 38 19.25 7.58 10.84
N PHE A 39 18.36 6.61 11.11
CA PHE A 39 16.97 6.69 10.65
C PHE A 39 16.19 7.76 11.44
N SER A 40 15.63 8.72 10.71
CA SER A 40 14.77 9.76 11.26
C SER A 40 13.38 9.21 11.62
N VAL A 41 12.88 8.22 10.87
CA VAL A 41 11.57 7.62 11.12
C VAL A 41 11.67 6.56 12.22
N LYS A 42 10.95 6.80 13.33
CA LYS A 42 10.93 5.87 14.47
C LYS A 42 9.90 4.77 14.26
N THR A 43 10.34 3.62 13.76
CA THR A 43 9.50 2.45 13.46
C THR A 43 10.32 1.16 13.47
N THR A 44 9.69 0.03 13.82
CA THR A 44 10.31 -1.31 13.71
C THR A 44 9.99 -2.00 12.38
N LYS A 45 9.09 -1.42 11.59
CA LYS A 45 8.61 -1.94 10.32
C LYS A 45 9.67 -1.80 9.24
N THR A 46 10.19 -2.91 8.73
CA THR A 46 11.29 -2.88 7.75
C THR A 46 10.91 -2.17 6.46
N GLU A 47 9.65 -2.27 6.02
CA GLU A 47 9.18 -1.63 4.78
C GLU A 47 9.32 -0.10 4.81
N LEU A 48 9.15 0.53 5.97
CA LEU A 48 9.32 1.97 6.13
C LEU A 48 10.80 2.35 6.24
N LEU A 49 11.60 1.54 6.93
CA LEU A 49 13.04 1.75 7.03
C LEU A 49 13.74 1.61 5.68
N PHE A 50 13.31 0.67 4.83
CA PHE A 50 13.83 0.54 3.46
C PHE A 50 13.50 1.76 2.60
N ALA A 51 12.29 2.32 2.71
CA ALA A 51 11.93 3.54 1.97
C ALA A 51 12.83 4.73 2.37
N GLU A 52 13.10 4.91 3.66
CA GLU A 52 14.04 5.93 4.13
C GLU A 52 15.48 5.63 3.72
N LEU A 53 15.91 4.36 3.76
CA LEU A 53 17.23 3.92 3.33
C LEU A 53 17.47 4.22 1.83
N PHE A 54 16.48 3.95 0.97
CA PHE A 54 16.62 4.26 -0.45
C PHE A 54 16.76 5.77 -0.68
N TYR A 55 16.03 6.59 0.07
CA TYR A 55 16.24 8.04 0.05
C TYR A 55 17.65 8.43 0.53
N SER A 56 18.14 7.87 1.64
CA SER A 56 19.46 8.22 2.15
C SER A 56 20.57 7.82 1.18
N LYS A 57 20.44 6.66 0.54
CA LYS A 57 21.41 6.07 -0.38
C LYS A 57 21.41 6.63 -1.80
N LEU A 58 20.44 7.46 -2.18
CA LEU A 58 20.51 8.15 -3.47
C LEU A 58 21.43 9.36 -3.40
N LEU A 59 22.17 9.65 -4.46
CA LEU A 59 22.75 10.98 -4.69
C LEU A 59 21.63 11.99 -4.95
N ILE A 60 21.86 13.29 -4.69
CA ILE A 60 20.92 14.34 -5.15
C ILE A 60 20.78 14.24 -6.67
N GLY A 61 19.55 14.17 -7.17
CA GLY A 61 19.24 13.91 -8.59
C GLY A 61 19.27 12.43 -8.99
N GLY A 62 19.66 11.52 -8.08
CA GLY A 62 19.54 10.07 -8.28
C GLY A 62 18.09 9.59 -8.23
N GLN A 63 17.80 8.50 -8.93
CA GLN A 63 16.45 7.99 -9.15
C GLN A 63 16.25 6.59 -8.54
N ALA A 64 15.05 6.32 -8.05
CA ALA A 64 14.65 5.03 -7.53
C ALA A 64 13.37 4.53 -8.21
N ALA A 65 13.35 3.22 -8.49
CA ALA A 65 12.14 2.45 -8.75
C ALA A 65 12.10 1.28 -7.76
N VAL A 66 11.26 1.37 -6.74
CA VAL A 66 11.28 0.42 -5.62
C VAL A 66 9.89 -0.11 -5.30
N ILE A 67 9.81 -1.38 -4.94
CA ILE A 67 8.56 -2.04 -4.58
C ILE A 67 8.33 -1.92 -3.08
N VAL A 68 7.13 -1.51 -2.69
CA VAL A 68 6.71 -1.43 -1.29
C VAL A 68 5.36 -2.10 -1.10
N PRO A 69 5.02 -2.61 0.10
CA PRO A 69 3.65 -2.96 0.43
C PRO A 69 2.74 -1.75 0.24
N ALA A 70 1.54 -1.94 -0.31
CA ALA A 70 0.63 -0.83 -0.60
C ALA A 70 0.25 -0.03 0.67
N GLY A 71 0.32 -0.66 1.85
CA GLY A 71 0.14 0.00 3.14
C GLY A 71 1.06 1.20 3.38
N VAL A 72 2.23 1.28 2.74
CA VAL A 72 3.09 2.49 2.78
C VAL A 72 2.35 3.73 2.25
N LEU A 73 1.47 3.54 1.26
CA LEU A 73 0.73 4.61 0.60
C LEU A 73 -0.40 5.21 1.46
N PHE A 74 -0.91 4.50 2.46
CA PHE A 74 -2.11 4.92 3.19
C PHE A 74 -2.14 4.56 4.68
N GLY A 75 -1.10 3.92 5.20
CA GLY A 75 -1.03 3.53 6.61
C GLY A 75 -1.16 4.76 7.53
N SER A 76 -1.88 4.57 8.63
CA SER A 76 -2.31 5.65 9.53
C SER A 76 -1.29 6.02 10.60
N SER A 77 -0.25 5.21 10.83
CA SER A 77 0.73 5.53 11.87
C SER A 77 1.60 6.74 11.48
N ASN A 78 2.10 7.46 12.49
CA ASN A 78 3.00 8.61 12.28
C ASN A 78 4.22 8.26 11.42
N ALA A 79 4.73 7.03 11.52
CA ALA A 79 5.84 6.57 10.70
C ALA A 79 5.47 6.45 9.21
N HIS A 80 4.27 5.95 8.88
CA HIS A 80 3.81 5.90 7.50
C HIS A 80 3.61 7.32 6.94
N LEU A 81 2.98 8.21 7.71
CA LEU A 81 2.83 9.61 7.32
C LEU A 81 4.19 10.29 7.11
N ALA A 82 5.17 10.04 7.98
CA ALA A 82 6.51 10.58 7.84
C ALA A 82 7.20 10.12 6.55
N ILE A 83 7.09 8.83 6.19
CA ILE A 83 7.63 8.32 4.92
C ILE A 83 6.94 8.94 3.70
N ARG A 84 5.61 9.09 3.72
CA ARG A 84 4.90 9.76 2.62
C ARG A 84 5.34 11.21 2.47
N LYS A 85 5.50 11.94 3.58
CA LYS A 85 6.05 13.30 3.56
C LYS A 85 7.49 13.35 3.09
N LEU A 86 8.35 12.42 3.52
CA LEU A 86 9.72 12.30 3.03
C LEU A 86 9.76 12.20 1.50
N LEU A 87 8.96 11.30 0.93
CA LEU A 87 8.87 11.10 -0.52
C LEU A 87 8.30 12.31 -1.26
N LEU A 88 7.31 13.02 -0.68
CA LEU A 88 6.66 14.16 -1.33
C LEU A 88 7.46 15.47 -1.19
N GLU A 89 8.15 15.67 -0.08
CA GLU A 89 8.78 16.94 0.29
C GLU A 89 10.30 16.96 0.09
N LYS A 90 10.96 15.80 0.16
CA LYS A 90 12.42 15.66 -0.03
C LYS A 90 12.79 14.98 -1.34
N CYS A 91 11.81 14.41 -2.03
CA CYS A 91 11.98 13.83 -3.35
C CYS A 91 10.99 14.47 -4.34
N GLN A 92 11.26 14.24 -5.62
CA GLN A 92 10.30 14.36 -6.68
C GLN A 92 9.68 12.97 -6.90
N LEU A 93 8.56 12.70 -6.26
CA LEU A 93 7.77 11.50 -6.49
C LEU A 93 7.01 11.66 -7.81
N GLU A 94 7.41 10.90 -8.82
CA GLU A 94 6.93 11.08 -10.19
C GLU A 94 5.73 10.19 -10.50
N ALA A 95 5.76 8.96 -10.01
CA ALA A 95 4.73 7.98 -10.29
C ALA A 95 4.58 6.91 -9.21
N ILE A 96 3.37 6.36 -9.11
CA ILE A 96 3.03 5.18 -8.33
C ILE A 96 2.26 4.23 -9.25
N VAL A 97 2.77 3.03 -9.41
CA VAL A 97 2.03 1.92 -10.04
C VAL A 97 1.57 1.01 -8.91
N TYR A 98 0.27 0.92 -8.68
CA TYR A 98 -0.31 -0.04 -7.74
C TYR A 98 -0.32 -1.44 -8.36
N LEU A 99 -0.05 -2.46 -7.55
CA LEU A 99 -0.06 -3.85 -7.94
C LEU A 99 -1.04 -4.61 -7.05
N PRO A 100 -1.96 -5.39 -7.64
CA PRO A 100 -3.01 -6.05 -6.91
C PRO A 100 -2.46 -7.16 -6.01
N SER A 101 -3.28 -7.56 -5.04
CA SER A 101 -3.01 -8.76 -4.24
C SER A 101 -2.84 -9.97 -5.18
N GLY A 102 -1.82 -10.79 -4.93
CA GLY A 102 -1.57 -12.00 -5.69
C GLY A 102 -0.38 -11.93 -6.66
N VAL A 103 0.09 -10.74 -7.02
CA VAL A 103 1.29 -10.57 -7.88
C VAL A 103 2.52 -11.31 -7.33
N PHE A 104 2.68 -11.34 -6.01
CA PHE A 104 3.82 -11.98 -5.35
C PHE A 104 3.50 -13.35 -4.72
N LYS A 105 2.36 -13.95 -5.07
CA LYS A 105 2.05 -15.31 -4.61
C LYS A 105 2.98 -16.35 -5.26
N PRO A 106 3.24 -17.48 -4.57
CA PRO A 106 2.71 -17.87 -3.26
C PRO A 106 3.46 -17.21 -2.07
N TYR A 107 4.50 -16.41 -2.31
CA TYR A 107 5.34 -15.84 -1.25
C TYR A 107 4.63 -14.79 -0.40
N SER A 108 3.78 -13.96 -1.03
CA SER A 108 3.01 -12.93 -0.33
C SER A 108 1.67 -12.65 -1.00
N GLY A 109 0.61 -12.57 -0.19
CA GLY A 109 -0.72 -12.18 -0.63
C GLY A 109 -1.00 -10.68 -0.52
N VAL A 110 -0.07 -9.86 -0.02
CA VAL A 110 -0.32 -8.41 0.13
C VAL A 110 -0.28 -7.71 -1.22
N SER A 111 -1.12 -6.70 -1.41
CA SER A 111 -0.97 -5.76 -2.54
C SER A 111 0.28 -4.90 -2.34
N THR A 112 0.91 -4.50 -3.44
CA THR A 112 2.16 -3.74 -3.44
C THR A 112 2.06 -2.51 -4.35
N ALA A 113 3.09 -1.70 -4.39
CA ALA A 113 3.22 -0.57 -5.28
C ALA A 113 4.67 -0.41 -5.73
N VAL A 114 4.89 -0.01 -6.98
CA VAL A 114 6.19 0.51 -7.43
C VAL A 114 6.17 2.02 -7.28
N LEU A 115 7.13 2.54 -6.50
CA LEU A 115 7.37 3.97 -6.34
C LEU A 115 8.48 4.41 -7.28
N PHE A 116 8.24 5.47 -8.05
CA PHE A 116 9.24 6.12 -8.90
C PHE A 116 9.53 7.51 -8.35
N PHE A 117 10.73 7.74 -7.84
CA PHE A 117 11.10 9.05 -7.29
C PHE A 117 12.57 9.41 -7.53
N THR A 118 12.82 10.70 -7.57
CA THR A 118 14.17 11.27 -7.69
C THR A 118 14.51 12.01 -6.38
N LYS A 119 15.70 11.81 -5.79
CA LYS A 119 16.10 12.51 -4.55
C LYS A 119 16.32 14.00 -4.84
N GLY A 120 15.76 14.87 -3.99
CA GLY A 120 15.69 16.30 -4.24
C GLY A 120 14.54 16.66 -5.20
N GLY A 121 14.62 17.84 -5.82
CA GLY A 121 13.53 18.34 -6.67
C GLY A 121 12.27 18.71 -5.87
N LYS A 122 11.15 18.85 -6.59
CA LYS A 122 9.84 19.19 -6.00
C LYS A 122 8.75 18.32 -6.60
N THR A 123 7.95 17.69 -5.75
CA THR A 123 6.76 16.98 -6.20
C THR A 123 5.62 17.97 -6.49
N ASP A 124 5.34 18.20 -7.78
CA ASP A 124 4.18 19.00 -8.20
C ASP A 124 2.96 18.12 -8.50
N LYS A 125 3.17 17.02 -9.23
CA LYS A 125 2.17 16.03 -9.59
C LYS A 125 2.73 14.62 -9.47
N VAL A 126 1.88 13.69 -9.07
CA VAL A 126 2.19 12.26 -9.03
C VAL A 126 1.26 11.54 -9.99
N TRP A 127 1.81 10.77 -10.93
CA TRP A 127 1.00 9.94 -11.82
C TRP A 127 0.70 8.60 -11.16
N LEU A 128 -0.56 8.23 -11.12
CA LEU A 128 -1.04 7.00 -10.53
C LEU A 128 -1.51 6.04 -11.63
N TYR A 129 -1.24 4.75 -11.42
CA TYR A 129 -1.80 3.67 -12.24
C TYR A 129 -2.32 2.54 -11.35
N ASP A 130 -3.57 2.11 -11.55
CA ASP A 130 -4.20 0.96 -10.87
C ASP A 130 -4.08 -0.29 -11.74
N MET A 131 -3.05 -1.11 -11.50
CA MET A 131 -2.89 -2.38 -12.21
C MET A 131 -3.87 -3.42 -11.65
N GLU A 132 -4.51 -4.17 -12.54
CA GLU A 132 -5.42 -5.26 -12.20
C GLU A 132 -4.81 -6.63 -12.48
N HIS A 133 -3.97 -6.75 -13.53
CA HIS A 133 -3.32 -8.01 -13.89
C HIS A 133 -1.93 -7.79 -14.47
N ASP A 134 -1.02 -8.73 -14.20
CA ASP A 134 0.37 -8.71 -14.67
C ASP A 134 0.69 -9.79 -15.71
N GLY A 135 -0.34 -10.40 -16.31
CA GLY A 135 -0.19 -11.52 -17.25
C GLY A 135 -0.20 -12.90 -16.58
N PHE A 136 -0.46 -12.98 -15.26
CA PHE A 136 -0.59 -14.23 -14.52
C PHE A 136 -1.84 -14.21 -13.63
N SER A 137 -2.36 -15.40 -13.30
CA SER A 137 -3.41 -15.55 -12.29
C SER A 137 -2.96 -14.96 -10.96
N LEU A 138 -3.90 -14.42 -10.17
CA LEU A 138 -3.62 -13.84 -8.85
C LEU A 138 -3.78 -14.86 -7.71
N ASP A 139 -3.75 -16.14 -8.05
CA ASP A 139 -3.77 -17.25 -7.10
C ASP A 139 -2.35 -17.80 -6.86
N ASP A 140 -2.26 -18.86 -6.05
CA ASP A 140 -0.97 -19.41 -5.62
C ASP A 140 -0.24 -20.15 -6.77
N LYS A 141 -0.96 -20.49 -7.85
CA LYS A 141 -0.40 -21.21 -9.01
C LYS A 141 0.34 -20.27 -9.96
N ARG A 142 -0.14 -19.03 -10.10
CA ARG A 142 0.44 -18.01 -10.99
C ARG A 142 0.56 -18.53 -12.43
N ASP A 143 -0.51 -19.14 -12.92
CA ASP A 143 -0.60 -19.63 -14.30
C ASP A 143 -0.70 -18.44 -15.27
N PRO A 144 -0.07 -18.47 -16.46
CA PRO A 144 -0.19 -17.39 -17.44
C PRO A 144 -1.64 -17.15 -17.88
N VAL A 145 -2.04 -15.89 -18.02
CA VAL A 145 -3.36 -15.46 -18.51
C VAL A 145 -3.24 -14.36 -19.57
N GLU A 146 -4.31 -14.08 -20.32
CA GLU A 146 -4.29 -13.04 -21.37
C GLU A 146 -4.32 -11.62 -20.78
N GLU A 147 -4.97 -11.43 -19.63
CA GLU A 147 -5.10 -10.14 -18.96
C GLU A 147 -3.74 -9.62 -18.48
N ASN A 148 -3.29 -8.50 -19.04
CA ASN A 148 -2.01 -7.90 -18.71
C ASN A 148 -2.02 -6.38 -18.94
N ASP A 149 -1.84 -5.62 -17.86
CA ASP A 149 -1.78 -4.16 -17.90
C ASP A 149 -0.37 -3.62 -18.14
N ILE A 150 0.69 -4.44 -18.02
CA ILE A 150 2.09 -3.98 -18.15
C ILE A 150 2.36 -3.30 -19.51
N PRO A 151 1.92 -3.84 -20.66
CA PRO A 151 2.09 -3.16 -21.95
C PRO A 151 1.42 -1.77 -21.99
N ASP A 152 0.26 -1.64 -21.33
CA ASP A 152 -0.46 -0.38 -21.25
C ASP A 152 0.27 0.64 -20.36
N ILE A 153 0.78 0.18 -19.20
CA ILE A 153 1.64 0.98 -18.31
C ILE A 153 2.85 1.50 -19.07
N LEU A 154 3.58 0.63 -19.79
CA LEU A 154 4.78 1.02 -20.55
C LEU A 154 4.48 2.06 -21.63
N LYS A 155 3.33 1.96 -22.30
CA LYS A 155 2.89 2.92 -23.30
C LYS A 155 2.54 4.28 -22.69
N LYS A 156 1.84 4.29 -21.55
CA LYS A 156 1.31 5.52 -20.92
C LYS A 156 2.28 6.22 -19.99
N PHE A 157 3.20 5.47 -19.37
CA PHE A 157 4.14 5.99 -18.39
C PHE A 157 4.93 7.19 -18.94
N PRO A 158 5.58 7.16 -20.13
CA PRO A 158 6.41 8.28 -20.59
C PRO A 158 5.67 9.61 -20.73
N LYS A 159 4.37 9.55 -21.07
CA LYS A 159 3.52 10.74 -21.27
C LYS A 159 2.64 11.06 -20.07
N ARG A 160 2.68 10.22 -19.02
CA ARG A 160 1.78 10.30 -17.85
C ARG A 160 0.31 10.41 -18.29
N GLU A 161 -0.06 9.60 -19.28
CA GLU A 161 -1.37 9.68 -19.94
C GLU A 161 -2.50 9.32 -18.97
N LYS A 162 -3.59 10.09 -19.00
CA LYS A 162 -4.82 9.80 -18.24
C LYS A 162 -5.63 8.71 -18.94
N SER A 163 -6.18 7.79 -18.17
CA SER A 163 -7.07 6.74 -18.65
C SER A 163 -8.09 6.35 -17.58
N LYS A 164 -8.85 5.27 -17.81
CA LYS A 164 -9.68 4.67 -16.75
C LYS A 164 -8.84 4.15 -15.58
N LYS A 165 -7.64 3.63 -15.87
CA LYS A 165 -6.72 3.05 -14.87
C LYS A 165 -5.62 4.01 -14.42
N SER A 166 -5.57 5.25 -14.93
CA SER A 166 -4.47 6.17 -14.64
C SER A 166 -4.87 7.64 -14.59
N LEU A 167 -4.30 8.39 -13.65
CA LEU A 167 -4.45 9.85 -13.59
C LEU A 167 -3.31 10.51 -12.82
N SER A 168 -3.08 11.80 -13.06
CA SER A 168 -2.12 12.59 -12.30
C SER A 168 -2.83 13.41 -11.23
N ILE A 169 -2.42 13.26 -9.96
CA ILE A 169 -2.90 14.07 -8.84
C ILE A 169 -1.91 15.18 -8.52
N THR A 170 -2.41 16.33 -8.08
CA THR A 170 -1.57 17.45 -7.64
C THR A 170 -1.25 17.36 -6.16
N MET A 171 -0.22 18.08 -5.72
CA MET A 171 0.09 18.20 -4.31
C MET A 171 -1.07 18.77 -3.47
N ASN A 172 -1.94 19.61 -4.05
CA ASN A 172 -3.14 20.08 -3.34
C ASN A 172 -4.12 18.94 -3.08
N ASN A 173 -4.38 18.09 -4.09
CA ASN A 173 -5.24 16.91 -3.91
C ASN A 173 -4.70 15.93 -2.87
N ILE A 174 -3.37 15.79 -2.79
CA ILE A 174 -2.70 14.94 -1.80
C ILE A 174 -2.88 15.52 -0.39
N LYS A 175 -2.72 16.83 -0.20
CA LYS A 175 -2.93 17.51 1.09
C LYS A 175 -4.38 17.42 1.57
N GLU A 176 -5.35 17.64 0.68
CA GLU A 176 -6.78 17.53 0.97
C GLU A 176 -7.20 16.12 1.39
N ASN A 177 -6.38 15.10 1.06
CA ASN A 177 -6.59 13.71 1.43
C ASN A 177 -5.59 13.22 2.49
N ASP A 178 -5.09 14.10 3.35
CA ASP A 178 -4.20 13.76 4.48
C ASP A 178 -2.93 13.00 4.07
N TYR A 179 -2.36 13.38 2.92
CA TYR A 179 -1.19 12.73 2.33
C TYR A 179 -1.43 11.25 2.00
N ASN A 180 -2.67 10.81 1.83
CA ASN A 180 -3.02 9.46 1.41
C ASN A 180 -2.73 9.31 -0.09
N LEU A 181 -1.94 8.30 -0.46
CA LEU A 181 -1.52 8.01 -1.82
C LEU A 181 -2.16 6.72 -2.36
N ASN A 182 -3.23 6.22 -1.73
CA ASN A 182 -3.98 5.07 -2.21
C ASN A 182 -4.55 5.36 -3.60
N VAL A 183 -4.07 4.65 -4.61
CA VAL A 183 -4.44 4.86 -6.01
C VAL A 183 -5.95 4.78 -6.22
N ARG A 184 -6.59 3.78 -5.61
CA ARG A 184 -8.05 3.53 -5.72
C ARG A 184 -8.93 4.58 -5.07
N ARG A 185 -8.36 5.48 -4.25
CA ARG A 185 -9.09 6.64 -3.71
C ARG A 185 -9.27 7.74 -4.76
N TYR A 186 -8.40 7.78 -5.76
CA TYR A 186 -8.41 8.80 -6.81
C TYR A 186 -8.96 8.27 -8.12
N ILE A 187 -8.63 7.03 -8.44
CA ILE A 187 -9.10 6.34 -9.64
C ILE A 187 -10.37 5.60 -9.24
N ASP A 188 -11.51 6.22 -9.55
CA ASP A 188 -12.81 5.61 -9.32
C ASP A 188 -13.08 4.55 -10.40
N ASN A 189 -12.75 3.30 -10.05
CA ASN A 189 -13.11 2.10 -10.80
C ASN A 189 -14.35 1.42 -10.20
N SER A 190 -15.05 2.06 -9.26
CA SER A 190 -16.23 1.46 -8.64
C SER A 190 -17.36 1.33 -9.67
N VAL A 191 -18.02 0.18 -9.67
CA VAL A 191 -19.38 0.09 -10.21
C VAL A 191 -20.21 1.06 -9.35
N PRO A 192 -21.07 1.91 -9.93
CA PRO A 192 -21.90 2.82 -9.14
C PRO A 192 -22.55 2.02 -8.00
N GLU A 193 -22.32 2.44 -6.75
CA GLU A 193 -22.99 1.81 -5.62
C GLU A 193 -24.49 1.81 -5.94
N GLU A 194 -25.12 0.63 -5.95
CA GLU A 194 -26.57 0.58 -5.96
C GLU A 194 -27.03 1.46 -4.80
N GLN A 195 -27.90 2.42 -5.08
CA GLN A 195 -28.46 3.24 -4.02
C GLN A 195 -29.17 2.31 -3.03
N ILE A 196 -28.51 2.05 -1.90
CA ILE A 196 -29.13 1.32 -0.81
C ILE A 196 -30.23 2.25 -0.30
N ASP A 197 -31.48 1.83 -0.46
CA ASP A 197 -32.59 2.50 0.21
C ASP A 197 -32.34 2.40 1.72
N ILE A 198 -31.96 3.53 2.32
CA ILE A 198 -31.63 3.63 3.75
C ILE A 198 -32.82 3.16 4.60
N GLN A 199 -34.05 3.39 4.13
CA GLN A 199 -35.25 2.94 4.81
C GLN A 199 -35.40 1.42 4.72
N GLU A 200 -35.11 0.82 3.56
CA GLU A 200 -35.11 -0.64 3.39
C GLU A 200 -34.04 -1.30 4.26
N ALA A 201 -32.82 -0.75 4.28
CA ALA A 201 -31.73 -1.25 5.12
C ALA A 201 -32.05 -1.13 6.61
N ALA A 202 -32.66 -0.02 7.04
CA ALA A 202 -33.11 0.16 8.42
C ALA A 202 -34.20 -0.84 8.81
N ASN A 203 -35.19 -1.07 7.93
CA ASN A 203 -36.25 -2.06 8.14
C ASN A 203 -35.67 -3.47 8.27
N LYS A 204 -34.73 -3.83 7.39
CA LYS A 204 -34.05 -5.13 7.40
C LYS A 204 -33.21 -5.33 8.66
N LEU A 205 -32.54 -4.28 9.13
CA LEU A 205 -31.82 -4.29 10.39
C LEU A 205 -32.75 -4.56 11.59
N ASP A 206 -33.93 -3.95 11.59
CA ASP A 206 -34.92 -4.16 12.66
C ASP A 206 -35.56 -5.55 12.61
N GLU A 207 -35.78 -6.12 11.43
CA GLU A 207 -36.18 -7.53 11.28
C GLU A 207 -35.10 -8.47 11.82
N LEU A 208 -33.84 -8.28 11.41
CA LEU A 208 -32.71 -9.09 11.90
C LEU A 208 -32.54 -9.01 13.42
N LYS A 209 -32.77 -7.84 14.03
CA LYS A 209 -32.76 -7.70 15.50
C LYS A 209 -33.89 -8.49 16.15
N LYS A 210 -35.09 -8.52 15.56
CA LYS A 210 -36.22 -9.31 16.08
C LYS A 210 -35.95 -10.81 15.97
N GLU A 211 -35.40 -11.26 14.84
CA GLU A 211 -34.99 -12.66 14.65
C GLU A 211 -33.88 -13.07 15.61
N ARG A 212 -32.89 -12.21 15.82
CA ARG A 212 -31.81 -12.44 16.79
C ARG A 212 -32.39 -12.63 18.20
N LYS A 213 -33.31 -11.76 18.61
CA LYS A 213 -33.96 -11.85 19.93
C LYS A 213 -34.75 -13.16 20.09
N LYS A 214 -35.52 -13.56 19.08
CA LYS A 214 -36.23 -14.86 19.10
C LYS A 214 -35.26 -16.03 19.22
N SER A 215 -34.14 -15.97 18.50
CA SER A 215 -33.11 -17.01 18.56
C SER A 215 -32.44 -17.05 19.94
N GLU A 216 -32.14 -15.90 20.53
CA GLU A 216 -31.60 -15.78 21.89
C GLU A 216 -32.57 -16.36 22.94
N GLU A 217 -33.88 -16.07 22.83
CA GLU A 217 -34.91 -16.62 23.71
C GLU A 217 -35.03 -18.14 23.58
N GLN A 218 -34.94 -18.66 22.35
CA GLN A 218 -34.96 -20.10 22.11
C GLN A 218 -33.72 -20.78 22.68
N ILE A 219 -32.53 -20.22 22.45
CA ILE A 219 -31.27 -20.72 23.02
C ILE A 219 -31.33 -20.73 24.55
N ALA A 220 -31.85 -19.68 25.18
CA ALA A 220 -31.99 -19.61 26.64
C ALA A 220 -32.94 -20.68 27.18
N LYS A 221 -34.03 -20.98 26.45
CA LYS A 221 -34.96 -22.05 26.80
C LYS A 221 -34.31 -23.43 26.70
N ASP A 222 -33.62 -23.71 25.59
CA ASP A 222 -32.94 -24.98 25.35
C ASP A 222 -31.84 -25.24 26.39
N LEU A 223 -31.06 -24.21 26.75
CA LEU A 223 -30.04 -24.28 27.79
C LEU A 223 -30.64 -24.57 29.18
N LYS A 224 -31.82 -24.01 29.49
CA LYS A 224 -32.54 -24.29 30.74
C LYS A 224 -33.09 -25.71 30.79
N GLU A 225 -33.58 -26.24 29.67
CA GLU A 225 -34.02 -27.64 29.55
C GLU A 225 -32.86 -28.64 29.73
N LEU A 226 -31.64 -28.25 29.32
CA LEU A 226 -30.41 -29.02 29.52
C LEU A 226 -29.79 -28.89 30.93
N GLY A 227 -30.42 -28.13 31.84
CA GLY A 227 -30.00 -28.01 33.23
C GLY A 227 -28.92 -26.94 33.49
N PHE A 228 -28.60 -26.11 32.50
CA PHE A 228 -27.71 -24.96 32.70
C PHE A 228 -28.48 -23.77 33.27
N LYS A 229 -27.84 -23.02 34.19
CA LYS A 229 -28.39 -21.72 34.65
C LYS A 229 -28.10 -20.66 33.58
N VAL A 230 -29.16 -20.06 33.04
CA VAL A 230 -29.13 -18.93 32.10
C VAL A 230 -29.77 -17.72 32.74
#